data_AF-A0A1F8P9A6-F1
#
_entry.id   AF-A0A1F8P9A6-F1
#
_cell.length_a   1.000
_cell.length_b   1.000
_cell.length_c   1.000
_cell.angle_alpha   90.00
_cell.angle_beta   90.00
_cell.angle_gamma   90.00
#
_symmetry.space_group_name_H-M   'P 1'
#
loop_
_entity.id
_entity.type
_entity.pdbx_description
1 polymer ?
#
loop_
_entity_poly.entity_id
_entity_poly.type
_entity_poly.pdbx_seq_one_letter_code
_entity_poly.pdbx_strand_id
1 'polypeptide(L)'
;MIIKTRVFDMANGKYQNLSELARAMGLSVSQVYRVREGKRGINEKFIIGAKKAFPNHRLDDLFYFHPEQTSKSADLAEASITSH
;
A
#
# COMPACT_ATOMS: atom_id res chain seq x y z
N MET A 1 9.56 10.51 -1.05
CA MET A 1 9.59 9.29 -0.19
C MET A 1 8.16 8.94 0.15
N ILE A 2 7.72 7.72 -0.13
CA ILE A 2 6.34 7.27 0.10
C ILE A 2 6.28 6.20 1.18
N ILE A 3 5.21 6.18 1.97
CA ILE A 3 4.93 5.09 2.91
C ILE A 3 4.25 3.96 2.14
N LYS A 4 4.77 2.74 2.28
CA LYS A 4 4.15 1.49 1.83
C LYS A 4 3.80 0.62 3.05
N THR A 5 3.00 -0.43 2.83
CA THR A 5 2.53 -1.31 3.91
C THR A 5 2.75 -2.78 3.60
N ARG A 6 2.99 -3.58 4.64
CA ARG A 6 3.02 -5.05 4.62
C ARG A 6 1.72 -5.67 5.12
N VAL A 7 0.74 -4.85 5.49
CA VAL A 7 -0.55 -5.29 6.07
C VAL A 7 -1.25 -6.31 5.20
N PHE A 8 -1.17 -6.19 3.87
CA PHE A 8 -1.82 -7.12 2.94
C PHE A 8 -1.12 -8.49 2.92
N ASP A 9 0.20 -8.52 3.02
CA ASP A 9 0.97 -9.76 3.09
C ASP A 9 0.70 -10.48 4.41
N MET A 10 0.67 -9.71 5.51
CA MET A 10 0.40 -10.22 6.86
C MET A 10 -1.06 -10.63 7.08
N ALA A 11 -1.98 -10.10 6.28
CA ALA A 11 -3.39 -10.50 6.32
C ALA A 11 -3.60 -11.90 5.73
N ASN A 12 -2.70 -12.36 4.85
CA ASN A 12 -2.80 -13.67 4.23
C ASN A 12 -2.74 -14.78 5.30
N GLY A 13 -3.75 -15.65 5.34
CA GLY A 13 -3.87 -16.70 6.35
C GLY A 13 -4.41 -16.24 7.72
N LYS A 14 -4.36 -14.94 8.04
CA LYS A 14 -4.98 -14.40 9.26
C LYS A 14 -6.45 -13.99 9.07
N TYR A 15 -6.77 -13.47 7.89
CA TYR A 15 -8.13 -13.08 7.51
C TYR A 15 -8.53 -13.81 6.25
N GLN A 16 -9.80 -14.22 6.15
CA GLN A 16 -10.32 -14.97 5.01
C GLN A 16 -10.35 -14.12 3.73
N ASN A 17 -10.54 -12.80 3.87
CA ASN A 17 -10.61 -11.87 2.76
C ASN A 17 -10.39 -10.40 3.21
N LEU A 18 -10.34 -9.48 2.25
CA LEU A 18 -10.16 -8.05 2.52
C LEU A 18 -11.32 -7.39 3.25
N SER A 19 -12.54 -7.91 3.14
CA SER A 19 -13.69 -7.38 3.86
C SER A 19 -13.57 -7.65 5.36
N GLU A 20 -13.06 -8.83 5.72
CA GLU A 20 -12.78 -9.17 7.12
C GLU A 20 -11.62 -8.34 7.68
N LEU A 21 -10.54 -8.16 6.91
CA LEU A 21 -9.46 -7.24 7.27
C LEU A 21 -9.99 -5.82 7.49
N ALA A 22 -10.83 -5.30 6.58
CA ALA A 22 -11.41 -3.97 6.70
C ALA A 22 -12.24 -3.82 7.99
N ARG A 23 -13.04 -4.85 8.32
CA ARG A 23 -13.78 -4.89 9.59
C ARG A 23 -12.84 -4.85 10.80
N ALA A 24 -11.77 -5.64 10.80
CA ALA A 24 -10.78 -5.65 11.89
C ALA A 24 -10.04 -4.31 12.02
N MET A 25 -9.81 -3.62 10.89
CA MET A 25 -9.20 -2.28 10.87
C MET A 25 -10.18 -1.17 11.26
N GLY A 26 -11.49 -1.44 11.29
CA GLY A 26 -12.52 -0.41 11.47
C GLY A 26 -12.59 0.56 10.28
N LEU A 27 -12.38 0.05 9.06
CA LEU A 27 -12.39 0.82 7.82
C LEU A 27 -13.46 0.30 6.85
N SER A 28 -13.86 1.14 5.91
CA SER A 28 -14.68 0.67 4.79
C SER A 28 -13.86 -0.22 3.85
N VAL A 29 -14.50 -1.23 3.29
CA VAL A 29 -13.90 -2.14 2.31
C VAL A 29 -13.28 -1.36 1.14
N SER A 30 -14.01 -0.38 0.60
CA SER A 30 -13.53 0.50 -0.47
C SER A 30 -12.25 1.27 -0.11
N GLN A 31 -12.08 1.69 1.15
CA GLN A 31 -10.84 2.33 1.58
C GLN A 31 -9.66 1.36 1.54
N VAL A 32 -9.86 0.12 2.00
CA VAL A 32 -8.83 -0.92 1.98
C VAL A 32 -8.41 -1.27 0.55
N TYR A 33 -9.38 -1.46 -0.36
CA TYR A 33 -9.11 -1.72 -1.78
C TYR A 33 -8.34 -0.59 -2.45
N ARG A 34 -8.74 0.68 -2.23
CA ARG A 34 -8.03 1.83 -2.84
C ARG A 34 -6.58 1.96 -2.37
N VAL A 35 -6.28 1.59 -1.12
CA VAL A 35 -4.89 1.55 -0.64
C VAL A 35 -4.13 0.38 -1.26
N ARG A 36 -4.75 -0.81 -1.36
CA ARG A 36 -4.14 -1.99 -2.00
C ARG A 36 -3.78 -1.72 -3.46
N GLU A 37 -4.67 -1.06 -4.20
CA GLU A 37 -4.49 -0.74 -5.62
C GLU A 37 -3.57 0.46 -5.86
N GLY A 38 -3.07 1.12 -4.80
CA GLY A 38 -2.24 2.32 -4.91
C GLY A 38 -3.01 3.58 -5.34
N LYS A 39 -4.34 3.52 -5.51
CA LYS A 39 -5.20 4.67 -5.84
C LYS A 39 -5.31 5.68 -4.70
N ARG A 40 -4.97 5.28 -3.47
CA ARG A 40 -4.92 6.15 -2.31
C ARG A 40 -3.69 5.83 -1.46
N GLY A 41 -2.96 6.87 -1.05
CA GLY A 41 -1.87 6.72 -0.09
C GLY A 41 -2.34 6.27 1.29
N ILE A 42 -1.39 5.79 2.08
CA ILE A 42 -1.62 5.41 3.48
C ILE A 42 -1.81 6.68 4.31
N ASN A 43 -2.96 6.79 4.96
CA ASN A 43 -3.28 7.91 5.86
C ASN A 43 -3.35 7.45 7.32
N GLU A 44 -3.50 8.42 8.23
CA GLU A 44 -3.61 8.17 9.67
C GLU A 44 -4.68 7.13 10.02
N LYS A 45 -5.88 7.22 9.43
CA LYS A 45 -6.95 6.24 9.66
C LYS A 45 -6.53 4.82 9.27
N PHE A 46 -5.79 4.67 8.18
CA PHE A 46 -5.25 3.37 7.77
C PHE A 46 -4.20 2.86 8.76
N ILE A 47 -3.32 3.73 9.25
CA ILE A 47 -2.30 3.38 10.26
C ILE A 47 -2.95 2.91 11.57
N ILE A 48 -3.90 3.69 12.10
CA ILE A 48 -4.66 3.34 13.30
C ILE A 48 -5.40 2.01 13.09
N GLY A 49 -6.06 1.84 11.96
CA GLY A 49 -6.78 0.61 11.64
C GLY A 49 -5.87 -0.61 11.55
N ALA A 50 -4.72 -0.48 10.90
CA ALA A 50 -3.73 -1.54 10.84
C ALA A 50 -3.23 -1.93 12.24
N LYS A 51 -3.03 -0.93 13.12
CA LYS A 51 -2.62 -1.18 14.50
C LYS A 51 -3.68 -1.93 15.31
N LYS A 52 -4.97 -1.66 15.06
CA LYS A 52 -6.10 -2.42 15.63
C LYS A 52 -6.16 -3.86 15.14
N ALA A 53 -5.94 -4.09 13.84
CA ALA A 53 -5.95 -5.43 13.25
C ALA A 53 -4.71 -6.26 13.66
N PHE A 54 -3.57 -5.60 13.91
CA PHE A 54 -2.29 -6.22 14.26
C PHE A 54 -1.71 -5.62 15.55
N PRO A 55 -2.36 -5.84 16.71
CA PRO A 55 -1.99 -5.17 17.97
C PRO A 55 -0.59 -5.57 18.47
N ASN A 56 -0.16 -6.81 18.22
CA ASN A 56 1.12 -7.34 18.69
C ASN A 56 2.32 -7.03 17.78
N HIS A 57 2.08 -6.34 16.66
CA HIS A 57 3.17 -5.90 15.78
C HIS A 57 3.60 -4.49 16.16
N ARG A 58 4.78 -4.05 15.77
CA ARG A 58 5.18 -2.64 15.88
C ARG A 58 4.73 -1.87 14.62
N LEU A 59 5.01 -0.57 14.52
CA LEU A 59 4.63 0.22 13.33
C LEU A 59 5.59 -0.03 12.15
N ASP A 60 6.87 -0.18 12.45
CA ASP A 60 7.96 -0.54 11.53
C ASP A 60 7.78 -1.95 10.93
N ASP A 61 7.07 -2.85 11.61
CA ASP A 61 6.68 -4.15 11.03
C ASP A 61 5.58 -4.00 9.96
N LEU A 62 4.68 -3.03 10.14
CA LEU A 62 3.49 -2.84 9.30
C LEU A 62 3.73 -1.90 8.12
N PHE A 63 4.64 -0.95 8.29
CA PHE A 63 4.86 0.16 7.37
C PHE A 63 6.35 0.39 7.15
N TYR A 64 6.71 0.76 5.92
CA TYR A 64 8.08 1.06 5.55
C TYR A 64 8.12 2.21 4.56
N PHE A 65 9.25 2.91 4.54
CA PHE A 65 9.50 3.97 3.57
C PHE A 65 10.07 3.38 2.28
N HIS A 66 9.62 3.90 1.16
CA HIS A 66 10.15 3.57 -0.16
C HIS A 66 10.51 4.86 -0.90
N PRO A 67 11.66 4.91 -1.60
CA PRO A 67 11.98 6.02 -2.47
C PRO A 67 10.87 6.19 -3.50
N GLU A 68 10.51 7.43 -3.76
CA GLU A 68 9.52 7.75 -4.76
C GLU A 68 10.17 7.56 -6.13
N GLN A 69 9.80 6.50 -6.84
CA GLN A 69 10.20 6.36 -8.23
C GLN A 69 9.42 7.40 -9.01
N THR A 70 10.06 8.52 -9.32
CA THR A 70 9.54 9.45 -10.32
C THR A 70 9.49 8.67 -11.63
N SER A 71 8.28 8.35 -12.08
CA SER A 71 8.06 7.79 -13.42
C SER A 71 8.35 8.90 -14.43
N LYS A 72 9.63 9.13 -14.70
CA LYS A 72 10.16 9.80 -15.90
C LYS A 72 11.06 8.81 -16.62
N SER A 73 10.49 7.71 -17.10
CA SER A 73 11.21 6.72 -17.91
C SER A 73 10.21 5.98 -18.81
N ALA A 74 9.50 6.73 -19.65
CA ALA A 74 8.75 6.17 -20.77
C ALA A 74 8.93 6.98 -22.07
N ASP A 75 9.32 8.27 -21.99
CA ASP A 75 9.40 9.15 -23.18
C ASP A 75 10.83 9.41 -23.74
N LEU A 76 11.85 8.61 -23.40
CA LEU A 76 13.23 8.84 -23.91
C LEU A 76 13.83 7.68 -24.71
N ALA A 77 13.08 6.61 -24.98
CA ALA A 77 13.58 5.50 -25.82
C ALA A 77 13.20 5.62 -27.31
N GLU A 78 12.28 6.52 -27.70
CA GLU A 78 11.86 6.66 -29.11
C GLU A 78 12.69 7.67 -29.93
N ALA A 79 13.52 8.51 -29.30
CA ALA A 79 14.21 9.59 -30.01
C ALA A 79 15.57 9.20 -30.65
N SER A 80 16.02 7.95 -30.55
CA SER A 80 17.33 7.52 -31.10
C SER A 80 17.26 6.61 -32.33
N ILE A 81 16.08 6.36 -32.91
CA ILE A 81 15.95 5.44 -34.06
C ILE A 81 15.85 6.15 -35.43
N THR A 82 15.71 7.48 -35.49
CA THR A 82 15.57 8.19 -36.77
C THR A 82 16.72 9.17 -37.02
N SER A 83 17.91 8.65 -37.32
CA SER A 83 18.99 9.39 -38.00
C SER A 83 19.87 8.42 -38.78
N HIS A 84 19.36 7.98 -39.93
CA HIS A 84 20.14 7.45 -41.05
C HIS A 84 19.69 8.16 -42.33
#